data_AF-A0A968A3E5-F1
#
_entry.id   AF-A0A968A3E5-F1
#
_cell.length_a   1.000
_cell.length_b   1.000
_cell.length_c   1.000
_cell.angle_alpha   90.00
_cell.angle_beta   90.00
_cell.angle_gamma   90.00
#
_symmetry.space_group_name_H-M   'P 1'
#
loop_
_entity.id
_entity.type
_entity.pdbx_description
1 polymer ?
#
loop_
_entity_poly.entity_id
_entity_poly.type
_entity_poly.pdbx_seq_one_letter_code
_entity_poly.pdbx_strand_id
1 'polypeptide(L)'
;EFRPDVVLTFDPIGGYRHPDHIAIHNATVAAFDKAADPNYDDPLPPHQADKLYFHTISKTFLKFSVFMLKLTGKDPSKWGKN
;
A
#
# COMPACT_ATOMS: atom_id res chain seq x y z
N GLU A 1 7.20 19.20 0.22
CA GLU A 1 6.79 19.99 -0.96
C GLU A 1 5.28 19.90 -1.18
N PHE A 2 4.74 18.72 -1.45
CA PHE A 2 3.29 18.49 -1.50
C PHE A 2 2.73 18.27 -0.08
N ARG A 3 1.61 18.94 0.26
CA ARG A 3 0.95 18.90 1.59
C ARG A 3 -0.46 18.36 1.45
N PRO A 4 -0.63 17.04 1.28
CA PRO A 4 -1.94 16.46 1.04
C PRO A 4 -2.81 16.50 2.28
N ASP A 5 -4.12 16.71 2.09
CA ASP A 5 -5.11 16.48 3.15
C ASP A 5 -5.35 14.97 3.36
N VAL A 6 -5.16 14.17 2.31
CA VAL A 6 -5.44 12.74 2.30
C VAL A 6 -4.29 11.96 1.66
N VAL A 7 -3.84 10.91 2.35
CA VAL A 7 -2.86 9.94 1.85
C VAL A 7 -3.55 8.59 1.64
N LEU A 8 -3.33 7.97 0.48
CA LEU A 8 -3.81 6.62 0.16
C LEU A 8 -2.61 5.70 -0.09
N THR A 9 -2.59 4.54 0.54
CA THR A 9 -1.54 3.51 0.31
C THR A 9 -2.13 2.11 0.31
N PHE A 10 -1.30 1.09 0.16
CA PHE A 10 -1.72 -0.31 0.22
C PHE A 10 -2.15 -0.70 1.64
N ASP A 11 -2.95 -1.76 1.75
CA ASP A 11 -3.22 -2.40 3.05
C ASP A 11 -1.97 -3.10 3.62
N PRO A 12 -1.97 -3.52 4.90
CA PRO A 12 -0.82 -4.15 5.53
C PRO A 12 -0.35 -5.46 4.88
N ILE A 13 -1.20 -6.11 4.09
CA ILE A 13 -0.83 -7.32 3.35
C ILE A 13 -0.44 -7.03 1.91
N GLY A 14 -0.38 -5.76 1.49
CA GLY A 14 -0.08 -5.34 0.13
C GLY A 14 -1.16 -5.74 -0.89
N GLY A 15 -2.40 -5.91 -0.45
CA GLY A 15 -3.53 -6.42 -1.22
C GLY A 15 -3.46 -7.94 -1.47
N TYR A 16 -2.59 -8.36 -2.38
CA TYR A 16 -2.40 -9.78 -2.74
C TYR A 16 -1.03 -10.33 -2.32
N ARG A 17 -0.37 -9.68 -1.34
CA ARG A 17 0.95 -10.05 -0.79
C ARG A 17 2.12 -9.84 -1.75
N HIS A 18 2.02 -8.85 -2.62
CA HIS A 18 3.20 -8.39 -3.37
C HIS A 18 4.22 -7.77 -2.40
N PRO A 19 5.50 -8.19 -2.42
CA PRO A 19 6.51 -7.68 -1.49
C PRO A 19 6.65 -6.16 -1.58
N ASP A 20 6.63 -5.60 -2.80
CA ASP A 20 6.76 -4.16 -2.99
C ASP A 20 5.59 -3.36 -2.39
N HIS A 21 4.36 -3.90 -2.44
CA HIS A 21 3.20 -3.23 -1.84
C HIS A 21 3.29 -3.21 -0.31
N ILE A 22 3.83 -4.27 0.29
CA ILE A 22 4.08 -4.32 1.73
C ILE A 22 5.17 -3.33 2.12
N ALA A 23 6.25 -3.24 1.32
CA ALA A 23 7.31 -2.26 1.54
C ALA A 23 6.78 -0.82 1.45
N ILE A 24 5.97 -0.52 0.43
CA ILE A 24 5.33 0.79 0.27
C ILE A 24 4.37 1.08 1.43
N HIS A 25 3.53 0.12 1.86
CA HIS A 25 2.67 0.30 3.02
C HIS A 25 3.48 0.72 4.25
N ASN A 26 4.51 -0.05 4.59
CA ASN A 26 5.35 0.23 5.76
C ASN A 26 6.05 1.60 5.66
N ALA A 27 6.57 1.93 4.48
CA ALA A 27 7.24 3.20 4.23
C ALA A 27 6.25 4.38 4.34
N THR A 28 5.06 4.25 3.76
CA THR A 28 4.03 5.31 3.81
C THR A 28 3.53 5.54 5.24
N VAL A 29 3.26 4.48 6.01
CA VAL A 29 2.82 4.60 7.41
C VAL A 29 3.89 5.30 8.25
N ALA A 30 5.16 4.88 8.13
CA ALA A 30 6.25 5.52 8.86
C ALA A 30 6.46 6.99 8.43
N ALA A 31 6.32 7.29 7.14
CA ALA A 31 6.43 8.66 6.63
C ALA A 31 5.27 9.55 7.06
N PHE A 32 4.06 8.99 7.19
CA PHE A 32 2.88 9.73 7.66
C PHE A 32 3.10 10.27 9.09
N ASP A 33 3.66 9.45 9.98
CA ASP A 33 3.97 9.87 11.35
C ASP A 33 5.14 10.86 11.39
N LYS A 34 6.22 10.57 10.66
CA LYS A 34 7.42 11.43 10.63
C LYS A 34 7.18 12.80 9.99
N ALA A 35 6.34 12.87 8.97
CA ALA A 35 6.01 14.12 8.30
C ALA A 35 5.35 15.12 9.26
N ALA A 36 4.69 14.67 10.32
CA ALA A 36 4.06 15.52 11.31
C ALA A 36 4.95 15.86 12.51
N ASP A 37 6.10 15.20 12.66
CA ASP A 37 7.00 15.36 13.81
C ASP A 37 7.91 16.61 13.64
N PRO A 38 7.79 17.62 14.51
CA PRO A 38 8.65 18.80 14.47
C PRO A 38 10.13 18.54 14.78
N ASN A 39 10.45 17.38 15.35
CA ASN A 39 11.82 16.99 15.66
C ASN A 39 12.46 16.12 14.58
N TYR A 40 11.71 15.79 13.52
CA TYR A 40 12.27 15.03 12.40
C TYR A 40 13.21 15.92 11.58
N ASP A 41 14.43 15.43 11.35
CA ASP A 41 15.48 16.14 10.62
C ASP A 41 15.17 16.16 9.11
N ASP A 42 14.26 17.04 8.72
CA ASP A 42 13.85 17.29 7.32
C ASP A 42 13.92 18.81 7.05
N PRO A 43 14.41 19.25 5.86
CA PRO A 43 14.45 20.66 5.50
C PRO A 43 13.07 21.30 5.31
N LEU A 44 12.00 20.50 5.26
CA LEU A 44 10.63 20.96 5.09
C LEU A 44 9.93 21.11 6.44
N PRO A 45 9.04 22.11 6.59
CA PRO A 45 8.23 22.22 7.79
C PRO A 45 7.28 21.01 7.94
N PRO A 46 6.98 20.58 9.18
CA PRO A 46 6.07 19.48 9.43
C PRO A 46 4.69 19.72 8.82
N HIS A 47 4.07 18.64 8.35
CA HIS A 47 2.74 18.61 7.80
C HIS A 47 2.02 17.33 8.22
N GLN A 48 0.94 17.48 8.98
CA GLN A 48 0.04 16.40 9.32
C GLN A 48 -1.09 16.35 8.28
N ALA A 49 -1.16 15.26 7.51
CA ALA A 49 -2.33 15.00 6.69
C ALA A 49 -3.51 14.58 7.56
N ASP A 50 -4.73 14.97 7.19
CA ASP A 50 -5.95 14.73 7.99
C ASP A 50 -6.33 13.25 8.01
N LYS A 51 -6.05 12.51 6.93
CA LYS A 51 -6.53 11.14 6.74
C LYS A 51 -5.51 10.26 6.05
N LEU A 52 -5.38 9.04 6.57
CA LEU A 52 -4.66 7.93 5.94
C LEU A 52 -5.65 6.81 5.61
N TYR A 53 -5.76 6.47 4.34
CA TYR A 53 -6.61 5.38 3.85
C TYR A 53 -5.78 4.25 3.26
N PHE A 54 -6.31 3.03 3.38
CA PHE A 54 -5.74 1.83 2.79
C PHE A 54 -6.62 1.29 1.67
N HIS A 55 -6.05 1.18 0.49
CA HIS A 55 -6.67 0.49 -0.63
C HIS A 55 -6.72 -1.01 -0.34
N THR A 56 -7.94 -1.56 -0.36
CA THR A 56 -8.19 -2.98 -0.14
C THR A 56 -8.77 -3.63 -1.39
N ILE A 57 -8.45 -4.90 -1.60
CA ILE A 57 -9.00 -5.69 -2.70
C ILE A 57 -10.09 -6.62 -2.13
N SER A 58 -11.26 -6.64 -2.78
CA SER A 58 -12.34 -7.56 -2.40
C SER A 58 -11.84 -9.01 -2.42
N LYS A 59 -12.01 -9.71 -1.29
CA LYS A 59 -11.66 -11.14 -1.18
C LYS A 59 -12.41 -11.99 -2.20
N THR A 60 -13.65 -11.63 -2.51
CA THR A 60 -14.47 -12.32 -3.52
C THR A 60 -13.88 -12.15 -4.90
N PHE A 61 -13.50 -10.92 -5.25
CA PHE A 61 -12.84 -10.63 -6.52
C PHE A 61 -11.52 -11.40 -6.64
N LEU A 62 -10.67 -11.36 -5.61
CA LEU A 62 -9.38 -12.06 -5.64
C LEU A 62 -9.54 -13.58 -5.83
N LYS A 63 -10.49 -14.20 -5.11
CA LYS A 63 -10.80 -15.63 -5.25
C LYS A 63 -11.28 -15.97 -6.66
N PHE A 64 -12.16 -15.15 -7.23
CA PHE A 64 -12.66 -15.35 -8.59
C PHE A 64 -11.54 -15.22 -9.63
N SER A 65 -10.67 -14.21 -9.51
CA SER A 65 -9.53 -14.03 -10.40
C SER A 65 -8.55 -15.20 -10.35
N VAL A 66 -8.24 -15.73 -9.16
CA VAL A 66 -7.39 -16.92 -9.00
C VAL A 66 -8.04 -18.16 -9.62
N PHE A 67 -9.36 -18.31 -9.48
CA PHE A 67 -10.11 -19.40 -10.12
C PHE A 67 -10.02 -19.32 -11.66
N MET A 68 -10.21 -18.13 -12.24
CA MET A 68 -10.10 -17.92 -13.69
C MET A 68 -8.69 -18.18 -14.22
N LEU A 69 -7.64 -17.78 -13.49
CA LEU A 69 -6.25 -18.08 -13.87
C LEU A 69 -6.03 -19.60 -13.99
N LYS A 70 -6.51 -20.38 -13.01
CA LYS A 70 -6.43 -21.85 -13.03
C LYS A 70 -7.17 -22.47 -14.22
N LEU A 71 -8.37 -21.95 -14.56
CA LEU A 71 -9.13 -22.42 -15.74
C LEU A 71 -8.37 -22.19 -17.05
N THR A 72 -7.62 -21.10 -17.15
CA THR A 72 -6.80 -20.79 -18.34
C THR A 72 -5.43 -21.48 -18.35
N GLY A 73 -5.16 -22.38 -17.39
CA GLY A 73 -3.88 -23.11 -17.30
C GLY A 73 -2.70 -22.27 -16.80
N LYS A 74 -2.93 -21.04 -16.33
CA LYS A 74 -1.89 -20.17 -15.77
C LYS A 74 -1.66 -20.50 -14.31
N ASP A 75 -0.39 -20.60 -13.91
CA ASP A 75 0.02 -20.83 -12.53
C ASP A 75 -0.12 -19.55 -11.69
N PRO A 76 -1.04 -19.49 -10.72
CA PRO A 76 -1.23 -18.31 -9.89
C PRO A 76 -0.03 -18.02 -8.96
N SER A 77 0.82 -19.02 -8.66
CA SER A 77 1.96 -18.87 -7.76
C SER A 77 3.15 -18.13 -8.37
N LYS A 78 3.16 -18.03 -9.70
CA LYS A 78 4.11 -17.20 -10.47
C LYS A 78 3.60 -15.78 -10.67
N TRP A 79 2.35 -15.52 -10.32
CA TRP A 79 1.72 -14.22 -10.50
C TRP A 79 2.06 -13.34 -9.29
N GLY A 80 2.74 -12.20 -9.54
CA GLY A 80 3.16 -11.27 -8.48
C GLY A 80 4.53 -11.58 -7.85
N LYS A 81 5.38 -12.34 -8.54
CA LYS A 81 6.82 -12.39 -8.27
C LYS A 81 7.53 -11.54 -9.33
N ASN A 82 8.42 -10.64 -8.90
CA ASN A 82 9.32 -9.91 -9.78
C ASN A 82 10.36 -10.85 -10.41
#